data_AF-B6WU90-F1
#
_entry.id   AF-B6WU90-F1
#
_cell.length_a   1.000
_cell.length_b   1.000
_cell.length_c   1.000
_cell.angle_alpha   90.00
_cell.angle_beta   90.00
_cell.angle_gamma   90.00
#
_symmetry.space_group_name_H-M   'P 1'
#
loop_
_entity.id
_entity.type
_entity.pdbx_description
1 polymer ?
#
loop_
_entity_poly.entity_id
_entity_poly.type
_entity_poly.pdbx_seq_one_letter_code
_entity_poly.pdbx_strand_id
1 'polypeptide(L)'
;MISEGWYRETMPLLKAGIEDKTLILPKDAGILSDFRSLRVMKGVARVPEQRTKDKTGGRHGDSAVACAMMLDARRELGSSEPWEYVGIPMSGFNFNGW
;
A
#
# COMPACT_ATOMS: atom_id res chain seq x y z
N MET A 1 9.83 -3.50 7.36
CA MET A 1 10.05 -2.04 7.18
C MET A 1 10.37 -1.80 5.71
N ILE A 2 9.76 -0.80 5.09
CA ILE A 2 9.99 -0.50 3.67
C ILE A 2 11.47 -0.16 3.45
N SER A 3 12.15 -0.94 2.62
CA SER A 3 13.58 -0.81 2.33
C SER A 3 13.81 -0.68 0.82
N GLU A 4 15.02 -0.30 0.40
CA GLU A 4 15.37 -0.28 -1.02
C GLU A 4 15.29 -1.67 -1.66
N GLY A 5 15.64 -2.72 -0.91
CA GLY A 5 15.50 -4.11 -1.34
C GLY A 5 14.05 -4.48 -1.64
N TRP A 6 13.14 -4.09 -0.75
CA TRP A 6 11.69 -4.27 -0.96
C TRP A 6 11.22 -3.57 -2.24
N TYR A 7 11.59 -2.30 -2.46
CA TYR A 7 11.23 -1.61 -3.71
C TYR A 7 11.76 -2.33 -4.95
N ARG A 8 12.96 -2.90 -4.91
CA ARG A 8 13.57 -3.62 -6.03
C ARG A 8 12.79 -4.89 -6.38
N GLU A 9 12.22 -5.56 -5.39
CA GLU A 9 11.45 -6.78 -5.59
C GLU A 9 10.00 -6.49 -6.00
N THR A 10 9.36 -5.52 -5.36
CA THR A 10 7.92 -5.29 -5.49
C THR A 10 7.55 -4.41 -6.69
N MET A 11 8.41 -3.46 -7.06
CA MET A 11 8.10 -2.51 -8.14
C MET A 11 8.10 -3.11 -9.55
N PRO A 12 8.96 -4.09 -9.89
CA PRO A 12 8.81 -4.84 -11.13
C PRO A 12 7.46 -5.55 -11.24
N LEU A 13 6.93 -6.10 -10.13
CA LEU A 13 5.62 -6.74 -10.09
C LEU A 13 4.49 -5.73 -10.31
N LEU A 14 4.57 -4.56 -9.67
CA LEU A 14 3.63 -3.46 -9.88
C LEU A 14 3.59 -3.03 -11.35
N LYS A 15 4.77 -2.86 -11.96
CA LYS A 15 4.91 -2.47 -13.36
C LYS A 15 4.31 -3.53 -14.28
N ALA A 16 4.71 -4.80 -14.11
CA ALA A 16 4.18 -5.91 -14.91
C ALA A 16 2.65 -6.02 -14.78
N GLY A 17 2.11 -5.87 -13.57
CA GLY A 17 0.66 -5.90 -13.34
C GLY A 17 -0.11 -4.84 -14.13
N ILE A 18 0.46 -3.63 -14.26
CA ILE A 18 -0.12 -2.54 -15.04
C ILE A 18 0.02 -2.82 -16.54
N GLU A 19 1.21 -3.22 -17.00
CA GLU A 19 1.49 -3.48 -18.43
C GLU A 19 0.68 -4.67 -18.97
N ASP A 20 0.56 -5.73 -18.18
CA ASP A 20 -0.18 -6.95 -18.51
C ASP A 20 -1.70 -6.82 -18.28
N LYS A 21 -2.17 -5.66 -17.77
CA LYS A 21 -3.57 -5.39 -17.44
C LYS A 21 -4.17 -6.37 -16.42
N THR A 22 -3.35 -6.92 -15.55
CA THR A 22 -3.79 -7.79 -14.44
C THR A 22 -4.05 -6.99 -13.16
N LEU A 23 -3.61 -5.73 -13.12
CA LEU A 23 -3.87 -4.77 -12.06
C LEU A 23 -4.83 -3.68 -12.57
N ILE A 24 -5.91 -3.44 -11.83
CA ILE A 24 -6.87 -2.36 -12.12
C ILE A 24 -6.72 -1.28 -11.05
N LEU A 25 -6.55 -0.03 -11.48
CA LEU A 25 -6.49 1.11 -10.59
C LEU A 25 -7.85 1.81 -10.50
N PRO A 26 -8.27 2.29 -9.32
CA PRO A 26 -9.47 3.11 -9.21
C PRO A 26 -9.33 4.39 -10.04
N LYS A 27 -10.43 4.83 -10.66
CA LYS A 27 -10.48 6.03 -11.50
C LYS A 27 -10.56 7.29 -10.64
N ASP A 28 -9.51 7.56 -9.88
CA ASP A 28 -9.37 8.72 -9.01
C ASP A 28 -8.15 9.56 -9.41
N ALA A 29 -8.32 10.89 -9.43
CA ALA A 29 -7.26 11.81 -9.84
C ALA A 29 -6.08 11.84 -8.85
N GLY A 30 -6.36 11.68 -7.55
CA GLY A 30 -5.35 11.63 -6.51
C GLY A 30 -4.51 10.36 -6.62
N ILE A 31 -5.15 9.21 -6.81
CA ILE A 31 -4.46 7.93 -7.03
C ILE A 31 -3.59 8.03 -8.29
N LEU A 32 -4.13 8.53 -9.40
CA LEU A 32 -3.36 8.67 -10.63
C LEU A 32 -2.15 9.60 -10.47
N SER A 33 -2.30 10.68 -9.70
CA SER A 33 -1.20 11.59 -9.36
C SER A 33 -0.12 10.88 -8.53
N ASP A 34 -0.51 10.03 -7.58
CA ASP A 34 0.44 9.27 -6.75
C ASP A 34 1.26 8.30 -7.60
N PHE A 35 0.62 7.57 -8.52
CA PHE A 35 1.33 6.67 -9.44
C PHE A 35 2.27 7.43 -10.39
N ARG A 36 1.88 8.61 -10.85
CA ARG A 36 2.72 9.49 -11.67
C ARG A 36 3.89 10.10 -10.90
N SER A 37 3.89 10.04 -9.58
CA SER A 37 4.99 10.54 -8.76
C SER A 37 6.20 9.60 -8.74
N LEU A 38 6.03 8.32 -9.10
CA LEU A 38 7.09 7.32 -9.11
C LEU A 38 8.26 7.75 -10.01
N ARG A 39 9.48 7.58 -9.52
CA ARG A 39 10.72 7.85 -10.26
C ARG A 39 11.69 6.70 -10.10
N VAL A 40 12.47 6.45 -11.14
CA VAL A 40 13.59 5.51 -11.07
C VAL A 40 14.77 6.21 -10.40
N MET A 41 15.19 5.71 -9.24
CA MET A 41 16.37 6.18 -8.51
C MET A 41 17.30 4.99 -8.33
N LYS A 42 18.55 5.11 -8.80
CA LYS A 42 19.55 4.02 -8.76
C LYS A 42 19.03 2.70 -9.37
N GLY A 43 18.26 2.79 -10.45
CA GLY A 43 17.67 1.64 -11.14
C GLY A 43 16.43 1.03 -10.47
N VAL A 44 16.01 1.53 -9.31
CA VAL A 44 14.82 1.06 -8.58
C VAL A 44 13.73 2.12 -8.67
N ALA A 45 12.53 1.75 -9.13
CA ALA A 45 11.37 2.64 -9.08
C ALA A 45 10.97 2.85 -7.61
N ARG A 46 10.86 4.09 -7.17
CA ARG A 46 10.40 4.43 -5.81
C ARG A 46 9.70 5.77 -5.79
N VAL A 47 8.94 6.01 -4.74
CA VAL A 47 8.42 7.35 -4.47
C VAL A 47 9.60 8.25 -4.06
N PRO A 48 9.76 9.43 -4.70
CA PRO A 48 10.78 10.39 -4.31
C PRO A 48 10.60 10.84 -2.86
N GLU A 49 11.71 10.97 -2.14
CA GLU A 49 11.69 11.52 -0.78
C GLU A 49 11.38 13.03 -0.81
N GLN A 50 11.77 13.69 -1.90
CA GLN A 50 11.50 15.09 -2.15
C GLN A 50 10.05 15.29 -2.57
N ARG A 51 9.27 15.88 -1.67
CA ARG A 51 7.82 16.10 -1.83
C ARG A 51 7.55 17.15 -2.89
N THR A 52 6.64 16.86 -3.81
CA THR A 52 6.02 17.91 -4.63
C THR A 52 5.02 18.64 -3.75
N LYS A 53 5.32 19.88 -3.34
CA LYS A 53 4.38 20.73 -2.60
C LYS A 53 3.29 21.15 -3.56
N ASP A 54 2.09 20.58 -3.41
CA ASP A 54 0.89 21.17 -3.98
C ASP A 54 0.17 22.01 -2.91
N LYS A 55 -0.71 22.92 -3.35
CA LYS A 55 -1.34 23.96 -2.50
C LYS A 55 -2.12 23.42 -1.28
N THR A 56 -2.41 22.12 -1.23
CA THR A 56 -3.21 21.46 -0.18
C THR A 56 -2.35 20.61 0.78
N GLY A 57 -1.03 20.63 0.65
CA GLY A 57 -0.11 19.70 1.33
C GLY A 57 0.37 18.64 0.35
N GLY A 58 1.68 18.40 0.31
CA GLY A 58 2.30 17.51 -0.68
C GLY A 58 1.76 16.09 -0.56
N ARG A 59 1.44 15.47 -1.71
CA ARG A 59 1.02 14.07 -1.74
C ARG A 59 2.21 13.16 -1.48
N HIS A 60 2.00 12.15 -0.64
CA HIS A 60 3.06 11.24 -0.19
C HIS A 60 3.27 10.04 -1.11
N GLY A 61 2.40 9.83 -2.11
CA GLY A 61 2.47 8.63 -2.96
C GLY A 61 1.92 7.38 -2.27
N ASP A 62 1.17 7.53 -1.17
CA ASP A 62 0.67 6.43 -0.34
C ASP A 62 -0.13 5.42 -1.16
N SER A 63 -0.90 5.87 -2.16
CA SER A 63 -1.68 4.99 -3.02
C SER A 63 -0.81 4.03 -3.84
N ALA A 64 0.36 4.49 -4.31
CA ALA A 64 1.30 3.66 -5.05
C ALA A 64 2.01 2.66 -4.12
N VAL A 65 2.39 3.10 -2.93
CA VAL A 65 3.01 2.24 -1.91
C VAL A 65 2.03 1.19 -1.40
N ALA A 66 0.78 1.57 -1.12
CA ALA A 66 -0.28 0.66 -0.69
C ALA A 66 -0.55 -0.43 -1.73
N CYS A 67 -0.57 -0.06 -3.02
CA CYS A 67 -0.72 -1.04 -4.09
C CYS A 67 0.47 -2.00 -4.19
N ALA A 68 1.71 -1.49 -4.03
CA ALA A 68 2.89 -2.33 -3.94
C ALA A 68 2.83 -3.29 -2.73
N MET A 69 2.42 -2.80 -1.55
CA MET A 69 2.24 -3.64 -0.36
C MET A 69 1.17 -4.72 -0.57
N MET A 70 0.08 -4.42 -1.28
CA MET A 70 -0.93 -5.42 -1.63
C MET A 70 -0.34 -6.54 -2.51
N LEU A 71 0.48 -6.18 -3.50
CA LEU A 71 1.14 -7.18 -4.37
C LEU A 71 2.16 -8.03 -3.61
N ASP A 72 2.92 -7.41 -2.72
CA ASP A 72 3.86 -8.10 -1.84
C ASP A 72 3.13 -9.06 -0.89
N ALA A 73 2.06 -8.60 -0.24
CA ALA A 73 1.19 -9.43 0.58
C ALA A 73 0.60 -10.61 -0.20
N ARG A 74 0.13 -10.38 -1.43
CA ARG A 74 -0.37 -11.44 -2.31
C ARG A 74 0.71 -12.46 -2.67
N ARG A 75 1.97 -12.05 -2.78
CA ARG A 75 3.11 -12.92 -3.06
C ARG A 75 3.47 -13.77 -1.84
N GLU A 76 3.58 -13.14 -0.67
CA GLU A 76 4.11 -13.75 0.55
C GLU A 76 3.06 -14.53 1.35
N LEU A 77 1.85 -13.98 1.51
CA LEU A 77 0.83 -14.55 2.40
C LEU A 77 -0.02 -15.63 1.73
N GLY A 78 0.05 -15.77 0.39
CA GLY A 78 -0.73 -16.77 -0.32
C GLY A 78 -2.26 -16.57 -0.14
N SER A 79 -2.94 -17.57 0.44
CA SER A 79 -4.39 -17.53 0.68
C SER A 79 -4.75 -16.81 1.99
N SER A 80 -5.99 -16.37 2.13
CA SER A 80 -6.47 -15.77 3.39
C SER A 80 -6.33 -16.77 4.53
N GLU A 81 -5.57 -16.42 5.57
CA GLU A 81 -5.63 -17.17 6.82
C GLU A 81 -6.95 -16.85 7.53
N PRO A 82 -7.72 -17.86 7.98
CA PRO A 82 -8.87 -17.64 8.83
C PRO A 82 -8.43 -16.90 10.09
N TRP A 83 -9.01 -15.73 10.33
CA TRP A 83 -8.83 -15.04 11.60
C TRP A 83 -10.10 -15.25 12.43
N GLU A 84 -9.93 -15.76 13.65
CA GLU A 84 -11.01 -15.84 14.61
C GLU A 84 -10.92 -14.67 15.59
N TYR A 85 -12.08 -14.13 15.94
CA TYR A 85 -12.18 -13.17 17.03
C TYR A 85 -11.95 -13.89 18.35
N VAL A 86 -10.90 -13.49 19.07
CA VAL A 86 -10.72 -13.86 20.48
C VAL A 86 -11.21 -12.70 21.34
N GLY A 87 -12.42 -12.84 21.87
CA GLY A 87 -12.94 -11.92 22.86
C GLY A 87 -12.20 -12.08 24.16
N ILE A 88 -11.50 -11.03 24.59
CA ILE A 88 -11.00 -10.95 25.96
C ILE A 88 -12.17 -10.50 26.82
N PRO A 89 -12.71 -11.34 27.73
CA PRO A 89 -13.75 -10.90 28.63
C PRO A 89 -13.18 -9.80 29.53
N MET A 90 -13.78 -8.60 29.48
CA MET A 90 -13.49 -7.59 30.50
C MET A 90 -14.09 -8.07 31.82
N SER A 91 -13.25 -8.54 32.74
CA SER A 91 -13.68 -8.85 34.10
C SER A 91 -14.11 -7.54 34.79
N GLY A 92 -15.40 -7.37 35.07
CA GLY A 92 -15.91 -6.28 35.92
C GLY A 92 -16.88 -5.29 35.26
N PHE A 93 -17.19 -5.40 33.97
CA PHE A 93 -18.24 -4.58 33.35
C PHE A 93 -19.60 -5.26 33.47
N ASN A 94 -20.40 -4.84 34.47
CA ASN A 94 -21.77 -5.30 34.68
C ASN A 94 -22.74 -4.31 34.01
N PHE A 95 -23.44 -4.75 32.96
CA PHE A 95 -24.45 -3.93 32.27
C PHE A 95 -25.84 -3.96 32.93
N ASN A 96 -25.97 -4.55 34.13
CA ASN A 96 -27.21 -4.49 34.90
C ASN A 96 -27.40 -3.08 35.49
N GLY A 97 -27.90 -2.14 34.68
CA GLY A 97 -28.20 -0.78 35.13
C GLY A 97 -28.65 0.22 34.07
N TRP A 98 -28.90 -0.21 32.82
CA TRP A 98 -29.59 0.58 31.79
C TRP A 98 -30.98 -0.01 31.52
#